data_AF-A0A6C0D1S9-F1
#
_entry.id   AF-A0A6C0D1S9-F1
#
_cell.length_a   1.000
_cell.length_b   1.000
_cell.length_c   1.000
_cell.angle_alpha   90.00
_cell.angle_beta   90.00
_cell.angle_gamma   90.00
#
_symmetry.space_group_name_H-M   'P 1'
#
loop_
_entity.id
_entity.type
_entity.pdbx_description
1 polymer ?
#
loop_
_entity_poly.entity_id
_entity_poly.type
_entity_poly.pdbx_seq_one_letter_code
_entity_poly.pdbx_strand_id
1 'polypeptide(L)'
;MKMNDDVYLDIVNKCKFAIGNCALFSYLYSFFDTSSLYYEIVLYSTGIYSCIDLFFTSSNESRIHHLFSILLCSYYYNILPNDRSIIVYPVLNTEISSIFYILKYWLKQPQLYTINLALFYVTFLKFRIYDFYTLIYTTHVTMNMSFPFFILIACDGLYLMNLYWFAIMNKIVYKNITKYLDINKDILCRLICSYTYFINIPLVFCMYTLNKKNMYDILGVSMLAISSHVYHSNIYNKLIHKIDYDLPNKDNIILFVNDALFIHMRCILGIITNFYNSISESVYISLSIHFICFYLGILNVLYLMKGDSNIHHFYKYHNLAMFMPYIYDSYLFALRTPIEVTVPFLLINTIIVIIIATEPFYKLNHVAFHFCLIIETYYICISNNLT
;
A
#
# COMPACT_ATOMS: atom_id res chain seq x y z
N MET A 1 -34.97 -2.21 -18.00
CA MET A 1 -35.67 -3.25 -17.21
C MET A 1 -34.85 -3.47 -15.93
N LYS A 2 -35.32 -3.02 -14.76
CA LYS A 2 -34.59 -3.23 -13.50
C LYS A 2 -34.87 -4.65 -13.03
N MET A 3 -33.87 -5.51 -13.07
CA MET A 3 -33.96 -6.84 -12.45
C MET A 3 -34.10 -6.66 -10.94
N ASN A 4 -34.82 -7.56 -10.26
CA ASN A 4 -34.91 -7.52 -8.80
C ASN A 4 -33.52 -7.71 -8.19
N ASP A 5 -33.12 -6.84 -7.26
CA ASP A 5 -31.74 -6.76 -6.75
C ASP A 5 -31.30 -8.09 -6.10
N ASP A 6 -32.21 -8.80 -5.43
CA ASP A 6 -31.94 -10.10 -4.81
C ASP A 6 -31.68 -11.21 -5.84
N VAL A 7 -32.42 -11.21 -6.95
CA VAL A 7 -32.27 -12.20 -8.03
C VAL A 7 -30.95 -11.96 -8.77
N TYR A 8 -30.61 -10.69 -9.00
CA TYR A 8 -29.33 -10.31 -9.58
C TYR A 8 -28.16 -10.73 -8.70
N LEU A 9 -28.22 -10.45 -7.40
CA LEU A 9 -27.17 -10.84 -6.47
C LEU A 9 -26.95 -12.35 -6.42
N ASP A 10 -28.03 -13.14 -6.45
CA ASP A 10 -27.93 -14.61 -6.48
C ASP A 10 -27.27 -15.13 -7.76
N ILE A 11 -27.62 -14.58 -8.93
CA ILE A 11 -27.00 -14.94 -10.21
C ILE A 11 -25.51 -14.58 -10.20
N VAL A 12 -25.15 -13.37 -9.76
CA VAL A 12 -23.76 -12.91 -9.65
C VAL A 12 -22.95 -13.84 -8.74
N ASN A 13 -23.50 -14.20 -7.58
CA ASN A 13 -22.84 -15.11 -6.64
C ASN A 13 -22.65 -16.50 -7.25
N LYS A 14 -23.63 -17.04 -7.97
CA LYS A 14 -23.49 -18.33 -8.66
C LYS A 14 -22.41 -18.29 -9.75
N CYS A 15 -22.37 -17.22 -10.55
CA CYS A 15 -21.35 -17.05 -11.59
C CYS A 15 -19.93 -16.95 -10.99
N LYS A 16 -19.73 -16.09 -9.98
CA LYS A 16 -18.43 -15.94 -9.31
C LYS A 16 -18.01 -17.24 -8.61
N PHE A 17 -18.95 -17.98 -8.05
CA PHE A 17 -18.67 -19.28 -7.42
C PHE A 17 -18.22 -20.30 -8.46
N ALA A 18 -18.87 -20.35 -9.62
CA ALA A 18 -18.47 -21.22 -10.73
C ALA A 18 -17.07 -20.86 -11.25
N ILE A 19 -16.80 -19.58 -11.51
CA ILE A 19 -15.48 -19.10 -11.96
C ILE A 19 -14.40 -19.45 -10.93
N GLY A 20 -14.65 -19.20 -9.64
CA GLY A 20 -13.71 -19.54 -8.57
C GLY A 20 -13.40 -21.03 -8.49
N ASN A 21 -14.41 -21.90 -8.62
CA ASN A 21 -14.19 -23.35 -8.64
C ASN A 21 -13.42 -23.79 -9.90
N CYS A 22 -13.73 -23.24 -11.07
CA CYS A 22 -12.97 -23.54 -12.28
C CYS A 22 -11.49 -23.09 -12.13
N ALA A 23 -11.24 -21.92 -11.54
CA ALA A 23 -9.88 -21.48 -11.22
C ALA A 23 -9.16 -22.42 -10.24
N LEU A 24 -9.85 -22.89 -9.20
CA LEU A 24 -9.31 -23.87 -8.25
C LEU A 24 -8.96 -25.20 -8.93
N PHE A 25 -9.84 -25.73 -9.79
CA PHE A 25 -9.56 -26.96 -10.52
C PHE A 25 -8.40 -26.80 -11.51
N SER A 26 -8.35 -25.69 -12.24
CA SER A 26 -7.20 -25.37 -13.11
C SER A 26 -5.90 -25.28 -12.29
N TYR A 27 -5.94 -24.68 -11.11
CA TYR A 27 -4.80 -24.62 -10.18
C TYR A 27 -4.34 -26.00 -9.72
N LEU A 28 -5.28 -26.85 -9.29
CA LEU A 28 -4.95 -28.20 -8.85
C LEU A 28 -4.41 -29.07 -10.02
N TYR A 29 -4.95 -28.88 -11.21
CA TYR A 29 -4.50 -29.61 -12.41
C TYR A 29 -3.10 -29.17 -12.88
N SER A 30 -2.72 -27.92 -12.62
CA SER A 30 -1.39 -27.40 -12.99
C SER A 30 -0.22 -28.13 -12.32
N PHE A 31 -0.47 -28.81 -11.20
CA PHE A 31 0.51 -29.68 -10.54
C PHE A 31 0.78 -30.98 -11.33
N PHE A 32 -0.13 -31.38 -12.22
CA PHE A 32 -0.02 -32.61 -13.01
C PHE A 32 0.33 -32.36 -14.47
N ASP A 33 -0.12 -31.22 -15.03
CA ASP A 33 0.12 -30.83 -16.42
C ASP A 33 0.28 -29.31 -16.50
N THR A 34 1.40 -28.88 -17.09
CA THR A 34 1.77 -27.45 -17.20
C THR A 34 1.10 -26.73 -18.37
N SER A 35 0.13 -27.37 -19.05
CA SER A 35 -0.64 -26.74 -20.12
C SER A 35 -1.43 -25.51 -19.63
N SER A 36 -1.36 -24.40 -20.38
CA SER A 36 -2.14 -23.18 -20.08
C SER A 36 -3.61 -23.27 -20.52
N LEU A 37 -4.01 -24.32 -21.25
CA LEU A 37 -5.31 -24.41 -21.93
C LEU A 37 -6.50 -24.21 -20.98
N TYR A 38 -6.50 -24.87 -19.82
CA TYR A 38 -7.61 -24.78 -18.86
C TYR A 38 -7.73 -23.38 -18.25
N TYR A 39 -6.59 -22.75 -17.99
CA TYR A 39 -6.53 -21.38 -17.52
C TYR A 39 -7.02 -20.39 -18.59
N GLU A 40 -6.71 -20.60 -19.87
CA GLU A 40 -7.20 -19.77 -20.96
C GLU A 40 -8.73 -19.80 -21.11
N ILE A 41 -9.33 -20.98 -20.97
CA ILE A 41 -10.80 -21.14 -21.01
C ILE A 41 -11.47 -20.38 -19.85
N VAL A 42 -10.89 -20.48 -18.64
CA VAL A 42 -11.40 -19.77 -17.46
C VAL A 42 -11.21 -18.27 -17.60
N LEU A 43 -10.11 -17.82 -18.21
CA LEU A 43 -9.85 -16.39 -18.44
C LEU A 43 -10.88 -15.80 -19.39
N TYR A 44 -11.18 -16.49 -20.49
CA TYR A 44 -12.22 -16.07 -21.42
C TYR A 44 -13.60 -15.98 -20.74
N SER A 45 -13.94 -16.99 -19.93
CA SER A 45 -15.18 -17.00 -19.15
C SER A 45 -15.26 -15.83 -18.17
N THR A 46 -14.13 -15.49 -17.53
CA THR A 46 -13.99 -14.34 -16.62
C THR A 46 -14.16 -13.01 -17.35
N GLY A 47 -13.59 -12.90 -18.56
CA GLY A 47 -13.74 -11.73 -19.43
C GLY A 47 -15.18 -11.51 -19.87
N ILE A 48 -15.86 -12.56 -20.35
CA ILE A 48 -17.30 -12.49 -20.70
C ILE A 48 -18.13 -12.08 -19.49
N TYR A 49 -17.92 -12.75 -18.36
CA TYR A 49 -18.63 -12.42 -17.12
C TYR A 49 -18.43 -10.94 -16.75
N SER A 50 -17.19 -10.45 -16.78
CA SER A 50 -16.87 -9.06 -16.47
C SER A 50 -17.51 -8.08 -17.44
N CYS A 51 -17.53 -8.38 -18.75
CA CYS A 51 -18.21 -7.56 -19.76
C CYS A 51 -19.71 -7.46 -19.50
N ILE A 52 -20.37 -8.58 -19.19
CA ILE A 52 -21.81 -8.60 -18.91
C ILE A 52 -22.08 -7.85 -17.61
N ASP A 53 -21.38 -8.19 -16.53
CA ASP A 53 -21.64 -7.66 -15.19
C ASP A 53 -21.36 -6.15 -15.08
N LEU A 54 -20.48 -5.60 -15.93
CA LEU A 54 -20.22 -4.16 -16.01
C LEU A 54 -21.50 -3.32 -16.24
N PHE A 55 -22.47 -3.85 -17.00
CA PHE A 55 -23.73 -3.16 -17.27
C PHE A 55 -24.76 -3.25 -16.14
N PHE A 56 -24.60 -4.23 -15.24
CA PHE A 56 -25.56 -4.49 -14.17
C PHE A 56 -25.04 -4.05 -12.79
N THR A 57 -23.73 -4.01 -12.61
CA THR A 57 -23.14 -3.65 -11.32
C THR A 57 -23.36 -2.17 -11.01
N SER A 58 -23.81 -1.89 -9.79
CA SER A 58 -24.03 -0.53 -9.28
C SER A 58 -22.79 0.04 -8.59
N SER A 59 -21.86 -0.80 -8.16
CA SER A 59 -20.67 -0.37 -7.41
C SER A 59 -19.53 0.06 -8.34
N ASN A 60 -19.01 1.27 -8.13
CA ASN A 60 -17.87 1.77 -8.91
C ASN A 60 -16.63 0.89 -8.75
N GLU A 61 -16.40 0.35 -7.55
CA GLU A 61 -15.30 -0.58 -7.30
C GLU A 61 -15.41 -1.82 -8.20
N SER A 62 -16.56 -2.49 -8.27
CA SER A 62 -16.74 -3.65 -9.16
C SER A 62 -16.60 -3.26 -10.64
N ARG A 63 -17.06 -2.06 -11.04
CA ARG A 63 -16.84 -1.57 -12.43
C ARG A 63 -15.36 -1.46 -12.74
N ILE A 64 -14.58 -0.84 -11.86
CA ILE A 64 -13.12 -0.68 -12.04
C ILE A 64 -12.44 -2.06 -12.11
N HIS A 65 -12.81 -2.99 -11.23
CA HIS A 65 -12.30 -4.36 -11.26
C HIS A 65 -12.59 -5.08 -12.58
N HIS A 66 -13.82 -4.97 -13.07
CA HIS A 66 -14.21 -5.54 -14.37
C HIS A 66 -13.49 -4.86 -15.53
N LEU A 67 -13.32 -3.53 -15.51
CA LEU A 67 -12.55 -2.82 -16.53
C LEU A 67 -11.12 -3.33 -16.62
N PHE A 68 -10.42 -3.52 -15.49
CA PHE A 68 -9.08 -4.09 -15.50
C PHE A 68 -9.08 -5.55 -15.96
N SER A 69 -10.07 -6.35 -15.55
CA SER A 69 -10.21 -7.74 -16.00
C SER A 69 -10.45 -7.84 -17.51
N ILE A 70 -11.23 -6.93 -18.09
CA ILE A 70 -11.49 -6.83 -19.53
C ILE A 70 -10.24 -6.37 -20.28
N LEU A 71 -9.54 -5.35 -19.78
CA LEU A 71 -8.26 -4.88 -20.32
C LEU A 71 -7.24 -6.02 -20.36
N LEU A 72 -7.14 -6.80 -19.29
CA LEU A 72 -6.27 -7.96 -19.26
C LEU A 72 -6.65 -8.99 -20.34
N CYS A 73 -7.94 -9.33 -20.43
CA CYS A 73 -8.43 -10.31 -21.39
C CYS A 73 -8.25 -9.84 -22.85
N SER A 74 -8.43 -8.55 -23.13
CA SER A 74 -8.37 -8.00 -24.49
C SER A 74 -6.94 -7.94 -25.03
N TYR A 75 -5.96 -7.67 -24.16
CA TYR A 75 -4.55 -7.61 -24.54
C TYR A 75 -3.79 -8.92 -24.31
N TYR A 76 -4.41 -9.94 -23.69
CA TYR A 76 -3.80 -11.24 -23.42
C TYR A 76 -3.12 -11.89 -24.63
N TYR A 77 -3.78 -11.87 -25.80
CA TYR A 77 -3.25 -12.50 -27.01
C TYR A 77 -2.08 -11.73 -27.65
N ASN A 78 -1.82 -10.49 -27.21
CA ASN A 78 -0.65 -9.72 -27.62
C ASN A 78 0.62 -10.16 -26.87
N ILE A 79 0.49 -11.05 -25.88
CA ILE A 79 1.62 -11.68 -25.18
C ILE A 79 2.09 -12.91 -25.96
N LEU A 80 3.41 -13.11 -26.02
CA LEU A 80 4.02 -14.31 -26.58
C LEU A 80 3.50 -15.57 -25.88
N PRO A 81 3.17 -16.66 -26.60
CA PRO A 81 2.60 -17.87 -26.00
C PRO A 81 3.35 -18.42 -24.78
N ASN A 82 4.68 -18.32 -24.78
CA ASN A 82 5.52 -18.82 -23.69
C ASN A 82 5.40 -17.99 -22.39
N ASP A 83 5.04 -16.71 -22.50
CA ASP A 83 4.96 -15.79 -21.36
C ASP A 83 3.53 -15.65 -20.83
N ARG A 84 2.55 -16.22 -21.53
CA ARG A 84 1.14 -16.13 -21.17
C ARG A 84 0.83 -16.77 -19.82
N SER A 85 1.38 -17.96 -19.55
CA SER A 85 1.16 -18.71 -18.31
C SER A 85 1.62 -17.92 -17.07
N ILE A 86 2.69 -17.12 -17.22
CA ILE A 86 3.21 -16.25 -16.16
C ILE A 86 2.10 -15.34 -15.65
N ILE A 87 1.24 -14.80 -16.52
CA ILE A 87 0.19 -13.85 -16.15
C ILE A 87 -1.13 -14.54 -15.82
N VAL A 88 -1.56 -15.52 -16.62
CA VAL A 88 -2.90 -16.09 -16.43
C VAL A 88 -3.00 -16.86 -15.12
N TYR A 89 -1.94 -17.56 -14.71
CA TYR A 89 -2.01 -18.39 -13.51
C TYR A 89 -2.23 -17.54 -12.25
N PRO A 90 -1.42 -16.51 -11.95
CA PRO A 90 -1.61 -15.74 -10.72
C PRO A 90 -2.89 -14.90 -10.77
N VAL A 91 -3.27 -14.37 -11.93
CA VAL A 91 -4.53 -13.62 -12.07
C VAL A 91 -5.72 -14.52 -11.75
N LEU A 92 -5.84 -15.70 -12.37
CA LEU A 92 -7.00 -16.54 -12.13
C LEU A 92 -7.00 -17.17 -10.75
N ASN A 93 -5.82 -17.42 -10.16
CA ASN A 93 -5.74 -17.88 -8.78
C ASN A 93 -6.37 -16.88 -7.79
N THR A 94 -6.44 -15.59 -8.14
CA THR A 94 -7.16 -14.59 -7.32
C THR A 94 -8.65 -14.92 -7.15
N GLU A 95 -9.25 -15.67 -8.08
CA GLU A 95 -10.66 -16.08 -7.99
C GLU A 95 -10.91 -17.22 -6.99
N ILE A 96 -9.86 -17.93 -6.54
CA ILE A 96 -10.01 -19.01 -5.55
C ILE A 96 -10.57 -18.48 -4.23
N SER A 97 -10.13 -17.30 -3.78
CA SER A 97 -10.69 -16.69 -2.55
C SER A 97 -12.17 -16.30 -2.71
N SER A 98 -12.64 -16.07 -3.94
CA SER A 98 -14.04 -15.73 -4.22
C SER A 98 -15.00 -16.85 -3.82
N ILE A 99 -14.55 -18.13 -3.86
CA ILE A 99 -15.32 -19.29 -3.39
C ILE A 99 -15.76 -19.08 -1.94
N PHE A 100 -14.80 -18.83 -1.05
CA PHE A 100 -15.06 -18.64 0.38
C PHE A 100 -15.81 -17.33 0.66
N TYR A 101 -15.55 -16.28 -0.12
CA TYR A 101 -16.32 -15.04 -0.03
C TYR A 101 -17.81 -15.28 -0.26
N ILE A 102 -18.18 -16.12 -1.23
CA ILE A 102 -19.58 -16.37 -1.61
C ILE A 102 -20.24 -17.36 -0.65
N LEU A 103 -19.52 -18.41 -0.24
CA LEU A 103 -20.02 -19.41 0.70
C LEU A 103 -20.53 -18.80 2.01
N LYS A 104 -19.98 -17.65 2.43
CA LYS A 104 -20.45 -16.93 3.63
C LYS A 104 -21.96 -16.59 3.56
N TYR A 105 -22.52 -16.39 2.37
CA TYR A 105 -23.94 -16.07 2.16
C TYR A 105 -24.85 -17.31 2.19
N TRP A 106 -24.28 -18.49 1.94
CA TRP A 106 -25.04 -19.75 1.88
C TRP A 106 -24.90 -20.60 3.15
N LEU A 107 -23.84 -20.39 3.93
CA LEU A 107 -23.59 -21.09 5.19
C LEU A 107 -24.49 -20.55 6.31
N LYS A 108 -25.35 -21.41 6.83
CA LYS A 108 -26.26 -21.10 7.96
C LYS A 108 -25.70 -21.50 9.33
N GLN A 109 -24.75 -22.43 9.37
CA GLN A 109 -24.16 -22.92 10.63
C GLN A 109 -23.03 -21.99 11.10
N PRO A 110 -23.05 -21.51 12.36
CA PRO A 110 -22.12 -20.49 12.83
C PRO A 110 -20.66 -20.97 12.83
N GLN A 111 -20.41 -22.23 13.19
CA GLN A 111 -19.05 -22.80 13.19
C GLN A 111 -18.46 -22.87 11.78
N LEU A 112 -19.22 -23.39 10.81
CA LEU A 112 -18.80 -23.43 9.41
C LEU A 112 -18.61 -22.04 8.82
N TYR A 113 -19.46 -21.09 9.20
CA TYR A 113 -19.33 -19.69 8.80
C TYR A 113 -18.01 -19.09 9.27
N THR A 114 -17.63 -19.31 10.53
CA THR A 114 -16.34 -18.84 11.08
C THR A 114 -15.14 -19.47 10.38
N ILE A 115 -15.16 -20.78 10.16
CA ILE A 115 -14.10 -21.50 9.43
C ILE A 115 -13.98 -20.94 8.00
N ASN A 116 -15.10 -20.74 7.32
CA ASN A 116 -15.13 -20.18 5.97
C ASN A 116 -14.57 -18.74 5.91
N LEU A 117 -14.86 -17.89 6.90
CA LEU A 117 -14.25 -16.56 6.97
C LEU A 117 -12.74 -16.61 7.17
N ALA A 118 -12.24 -17.54 7.98
CA ALA A 118 -10.80 -17.75 8.14
C ALA A 118 -10.15 -18.23 6.83
N LEU A 119 -10.78 -19.19 6.14
CA LEU A 119 -10.33 -19.67 4.83
C LEU A 119 -10.34 -18.56 3.78
N PHE A 120 -11.37 -17.71 3.77
CA PHE A 120 -11.41 -16.53 2.91
C PHE A 120 -10.21 -15.62 3.16
N TYR A 121 -9.94 -15.28 4.43
CA TYR A 121 -8.81 -14.41 4.77
C TYR A 121 -7.46 -15.01 4.36
N VAL A 122 -7.22 -16.30 4.66
CA VAL A 122 -5.96 -16.98 4.34
C VAL A 122 -5.76 -17.12 2.83
N THR A 123 -6.80 -17.50 2.10
CA THR A 123 -6.72 -17.64 0.63
C THR A 123 -6.60 -16.29 -0.06
N PHE A 124 -7.23 -15.24 0.46
CA PHE A 124 -7.03 -13.89 -0.04
C PHE A 124 -5.57 -13.45 0.16
N LEU A 125 -5.01 -13.64 1.36
CA LEU A 125 -3.59 -13.33 1.62
C LEU A 125 -2.65 -14.11 0.68
N LYS A 126 -2.88 -15.41 0.49
CA LYS A 126 -2.03 -16.24 -0.39
C LYS A 126 -2.14 -15.83 -1.85
N PHE A 127 -3.35 -15.86 -2.42
CA PHE A 127 -3.52 -15.74 -3.87
C PHE A 127 -3.61 -14.29 -4.36
N ARG A 128 -4.31 -13.41 -3.61
CA ARG A 128 -4.54 -12.02 -4.03
C ARG A 128 -3.45 -11.05 -3.60
N ILE A 129 -2.73 -11.37 -2.52
CA ILE A 129 -1.62 -10.54 -2.03
C ILE A 129 -0.28 -11.15 -2.41
N TYR A 130 0.08 -12.32 -1.88
CA TYR A 130 1.43 -12.86 -2.05
C TYR A 130 1.72 -13.34 -3.48
N ASP A 131 0.91 -14.25 -4.03
CA ASP A 131 1.16 -14.78 -5.39
C ASP A 131 1.01 -13.68 -6.44
N PHE A 132 0.03 -12.80 -6.27
CA PHE A 132 -0.16 -11.70 -7.20
C PHE A 132 0.97 -10.66 -7.10
N TYR A 133 1.54 -10.42 -5.92
CA TYR A 133 2.77 -9.64 -5.78
C TYR A 133 3.93 -10.25 -6.56
N THR A 134 4.12 -11.58 -6.48
CA THR A 134 5.18 -12.24 -7.25
C THR A 134 4.98 -12.08 -8.75
N LEU A 135 3.72 -12.05 -9.22
CA LEU A 135 3.42 -11.69 -10.60
C LEU A 135 3.87 -10.26 -10.91
N ILE A 136 3.42 -9.27 -10.13
CA ILE A 136 3.77 -7.86 -10.37
C ILE A 136 5.28 -7.69 -10.42
N TYR A 137 5.99 -8.24 -9.43
CA TYR A 137 7.45 -8.20 -9.38
C TYR A 137 8.10 -8.84 -10.61
N THR A 138 7.70 -10.06 -10.97
CA THR A 138 8.25 -10.75 -12.14
C THR A 138 7.92 -10.01 -13.44
N THR A 139 6.69 -9.53 -13.62
CA THR A 139 6.30 -8.76 -14.81
C THR A 139 7.12 -7.49 -14.99
N HIS A 140 7.44 -6.77 -13.93
CA HIS A 140 8.25 -5.55 -14.05
C HIS A 140 9.75 -5.84 -14.20
N VAL A 141 10.26 -6.94 -13.63
CA VAL A 141 11.70 -7.29 -13.70
C VAL A 141 12.06 -8.02 -15.00
N THR A 142 11.24 -8.98 -15.45
CA THR A 142 11.59 -9.86 -16.56
C THR A 142 11.11 -9.36 -17.92
N MET A 143 10.16 -8.42 -17.96
CA MET A 143 9.53 -8.06 -19.23
C MET A 143 10.23 -6.88 -19.90
N ASN A 144 10.79 -7.15 -21.09
CA ASN A 144 11.28 -6.13 -22.00
C ASN A 144 10.17 -5.11 -22.33
N MET A 145 10.58 -3.89 -22.73
CA MET A 145 9.72 -2.77 -23.18
C MET A 145 8.67 -3.11 -24.26
N SER A 146 8.66 -4.34 -24.80
CA SER A 146 7.68 -4.87 -25.74
C SER A 146 6.38 -5.33 -25.08
N PHE A 147 6.27 -5.32 -23.75
CA PHE A 147 5.05 -5.73 -23.07
C PHE A 147 3.91 -4.72 -23.29
N PRO A 148 2.67 -5.15 -23.59
CA PRO A 148 1.58 -4.20 -23.81
C PRO A 148 1.32 -3.41 -22.53
N PHE A 149 1.57 -2.09 -22.58
CA PHE A 149 1.38 -1.14 -21.47
C PHE A 149 0.02 -1.31 -20.76
N PHE A 150 -1.03 -1.63 -21.52
CA PHE A 150 -2.37 -1.87 -20.99
C PHE A 150 -2.48 -3.09 -20.07
N ILE A 151 -1.64 -4.12 -20.26
CA ILE A 151 -1.61 -5.29 -19.37
C ILE A 151 -0.95 -4.93 -18.04
N LEU A 152 0.13 -4.15 -18.07
CA LEU A 152 0.75 -3.64 -16.84
C LEU A 152 -0.25 -2.81 -16.05
N ILE A 153 -0.95 -1.87 -16.70
CA ILE A 153 -2.02 -1.09 -16.06
C ILE A 153 -3.09 -2.01 -15.45
N ALA A 154 -3.51 -3.05 -16.16
CA ALA A 154 -4.53 -3.97 -15.67
C ALA A 154 -4.04 -4.77 -14.44
N CYS A 155 -2.84 -5.34 -14.51
CA CYS A 155 -2.25 -6.10 -13.40
C CYS A 155 -2.00 -5.22 -12.17
N ASP A 156 -1.34 -4.07 -12.35
CA ASP A 156 -1.09 -3.11 -11.28
C ASP A 156 -2.42 -2.62 -10.69
N GLY A 157 -3.39 -2.26 -11.53
CA GLY A 157 -4.73 -1.83 -11.11
C GLY A 157 -5.47 -2.88 -10.28
N LEU A 158 -5.49 -4.14 -10.74
CA LEU A 158 -6.10 -5.24 -9.99
C LEU A 158 -5.38 -5.49 -8.65
N TYR A 159 -4.05 -5.40 -8.64
CA TYR A 159 -3.28 -5.61 -7.42
C TYR A 159 -3.50 -4.49 -6.39
N LEU A 160 -3.57 -3.23 -6.85
CA LEU A 160 -3.94 -2.09 -6.01
C LEU A 160 -5.32 -2.24 -5.39
N MET A 161 -6.29 -2.74 -6.16
CA MET A 161 -7.60 -3.06 -5.63
C MET A 161 -7.55 -4.18 -4.58
N ASN A 162 -6.74 -5.21 -4.79
CA ASN A 162 -6.58 -6.29 -3.81
C ASN A 162 -5.93 -5.77 -2.51
N LEU A 163 -4.93 -4.90 -2.60
CA LEU A 163 -4.32 -4.23 -1.43
C LEU A 163 -5.34 -3.37 -0.68
N TYR A 164 -6.16 -2.61 -1.40
CA TYR A 164 -7.25 -1.83 -0.83
C TYR A 164 -8.23 -2.72 -0.03
N TRP A 165 -8.72 -3.80 -0.64
CA TRP A 165 -9.61 -4.76 0.03
C TRP A 165 -8.94 -5.44 1.22
N PHE A 166 -7.65 -5.76 1.12
CA PHE A 166 -6.88 -6.33 2.21
C PHE A 166 -6.76 -5.37 3.40
N ALA A 167 -6.54 -4.08 3.14
CA ALA A 167 -6.55 -3.06 4.19
C ALA A 167 -7.92 -3.00 4.91
N ILE A 168 -9.03 -3.08 4.18
CA ILE A 168 -10.38 -3.14 4.76
C ILE A 168 -10.58 -4.40 5.62
N MET A 169 -10.14 -5.57 5.15
CA MET A 169 -10.26 -6.81 5.92
C MET A 169 -9.44 -6.76 7.21
N ASN A 170 -8.20 -6.28 7.13
CA ASN A 170 -7.34 -6.09 8.29
C ASN A 170 -7.98 -5.12 9.30
N LYS A 171 -8.64 -4.05 8.83
CA LYS A 171 -9.40 -3.13 9.70
C LYS A 171 -10.47 -3.87 10.48
N ILE A 172 -11.24 -4.74 9.82
CA ILE A 172 -12.31 -5.52 10.46
C ILE A 172 -11.73 -6.48 11.51
N VAL A 173 -10.69 -7.22 11.16
CA VAL A 173 -9.98 -8.14 12.07
C VAL A 173 -9.47 -7.39 13.30
N TYR A 174 -8.79 -6.27 13.09
CA TYR A 174 -8.25 -5.44 14.16
C TYR A 174 -9.35 -4.89 15.10
N LYS A 175 -10.46 -4.40 14.53
CA LYS A 175 -11.59 -3.90 15.32
C LYS A 175 -12.16 -4.99 16.23
N ASN A 176 -12.21 -6.23 15.75
CA ASN A 176 -12.66 -7.38 16.53
C ASN A 176 -11.67 -7.69 17.66
N ILE A 177 -10.38 -7.85 17.35
CA ILE A 177 -9.33 -8.17 18.35
C ILE A 177 -9.32 -7.14 19.48
N THR A 178 -9.31 -5.85 19.14
CA THR A 178 -9.25 -4.78 20.15
C THR A 178 -10.49 -4.68 21.01
N LYS A 179 -11.68 -5.01 20.48
CA LYS A 179 -12.91 -5.08 21.27
C LYS A 179 -12.82 -6.19 22.32
N TYR A 180 -12.18 -7.32 22.00
CA TYR A 180 -12.02 -8.42 22.94
C TYR A 180 -10.95 -8.16 24.01
N LEU A 181 -9.89 -7.43 23.68
CA LEU A 181 -8.76 -7.22 24.58
C LEU A 181 -8.87 -5.97 25.49
N ASP A 182 -9.90 -5.13 25.29
CA ASP A 182 -10.12 -3.86 26.02
C ASP A 182 -8.87 -2.94 26.08
N ILE A 183 -8.09 -2.92 25.00
CA ILE A 183 -6.84 -2.15 24.94
C ILE A 183 -7.14 -0.70 24.51
N ASN A 184 -6.60 0.27 25.25
CA ASN A 184 -6.57 1.67 24.81
C ASN A 184 -5.66 1.80 23.57
N LYS A 185 -6.32 1.92 22.41
CA LYS A 185 -5.68 1.93 21.08
C LYS A 185 -4.65 3.04 20.94
N ASP A 186 -4.92 4.21 21.51
CA ASP A 186 -4.07 5.39 21.37
C ASP A 186 -2.75 5.21 22.09
N ILE A 187 -2.82 4.72 23.32
CA ILE A 187 -1.66 4.44 24.16
C ILE A 187 -0.78 3.41 23.47
N LEU A 188 -1.36 2.31 22.99
CA LEU A 188 -0.62 1.27 22.26
C LEU A 188 0.01 1.80 20.97
N CYS A 189 -0.72 2.59 20.17
CA CYS A 189 -0.18 3.13 18.92
C CYS A 189 1.00 4.07 19.17
N ARG A 190 0.90 4.96 20.17
CA ARG A 190 1.98 5.89 20.51
C ARG A 190 3.18 5.19 21.12
N LEU A 191 2.95 4.12 21.88
CA LEU A 191 4.01 3.22 22.34
C LEU A 191 4.72 2.59 21.14
N ILE A 192 4.01 1.92 20.24
CA ILE A 192 4.66 1.27 19.09
C ILE A 192 5.45 2.28 18.25
N CYS A 193 4.86 3.45 17.95
CA CYS A 193 5.54 4.49 17.19
C CYS A 193 6.77 5.08 17.91
N SER A 194 6.80 5.14 19.24
CA SER A 194 8.00 5.60 19.94
C SER A 194 9.14 4.59 19.84
N TYR A 195 8.84 3.29 19.70
CA TYR A 195 9.88 2.25 19.60
C TYR A 195 10.37 1.99 18.18
N THR A 196 9.79 2.57 17.12
CA THR A 196 10.26 2.40 15.73
C THR A 196 11.68 2.92 15.53
N TYR A 197 12.11 3.90 16.35
CA TYR A 197 13.49 4.37 16.43
C TYR A 197 14.52 3.25 16.64
N PHE A 198 14.21 2.29 17.52
CA PHE A 198 15.13 1.17 17.83
C PHE A 198 15.28 0.17 16.68
N ILE A 199 14.46 0.29 15.64
CA ILE A 199 14.56 -0.52 14.43
C ILE A 199 15.30 0.27 13.34
N ASN A 200 14.88 1.52 13.09
CA ASN A 200 15.40 2.34 11.99
C ASN A 200 16.90 2.58 12.09
N ILE A 201 17.41 2.96 13.27
CA ILE A 201 18.85 3.26 13.40
C ILE A 201 19.70 2.01 13.21
N PRO A 202 19.49 0.89 13.95
CA PRO A 202 20.27 -0.32 13.71
C PRO A 202 20.17 -0.83 12.27
N LEU A 203 18.98 -0.79 11.67
CA LEU A 203 18.78 -1.24 10.28
C LEU A 203 19.72 -0.50 9.32
N VAL A 204 19.77 0.83 9.42
CA VAL A 204 20.60 1.67 8.56
C VAL A 204 22.10 1.43 8.78
N PHE A 205 22.55 1.26 10.03
CA PHE A 205 23.94 0.91 10.33
C PHE A 205 24.34 -0.50 9.89
N CYS A 206 23.39 -1.45 9.87
CA CYS A 206 23.64 -2.81 9.38
C CYS A 206 23.64 -2.90 7.86
N MET A 207 22.82 -2.08 7.17
CA MET A 207 22.64 -2.15 5.72
C MET A 207 23.65 -1.30 4.95
N TYR A 208 24.05 -0.15 5.48
CA TYR A 208 24.98 0.73 4.77
C TYR A 208 26.44 0.31 4.94
N THR A 209 27.18 0.38 3.85
CA THR A 209 28.63 0.50 3.93
C THR A 209 28.98 1.90 4.43
N LEU A 210 29.80 1.99 5.49
CA LEU A 210 30.20 3.27 6.08
C LEU A 210 31.15 4.03 5.14
N ASN A 211 30.59 4.95 4.34
CA ASN A 211 31.32 5.83 3.44
C ASN A 211 30.72 7.25 3.46
N LYS A 212 31.42 8.24 2.90
CA LYS A 212 30.97 9.65 2.93
C LYS A 212 29.60 9.86 2.28
N LYS A 213 29.29 9.10 1.22
CA LYS A 213 28.00 9.15 0.51
C LYS A 213 26.86 8.74 1.45
N ASN A 214 26.95 7.54 2.02
CA ASN A 214 25.88 6.96 2.83
C ASN A 214 25.67 7.66 4.18
N MET A 215 26.69 8.39 4.69
CA MET A 215 26.56 9.14 5.94
C MET A 215 25.46 10.20 5.91
N TYR A 216 25.11 10.78 4.74
CA TYR A 216 24.01 11.74 4.65
C TYR A 216 22.67 11.09 5.01
N ASP A 217 22.33 9.95 4.39
CA ASP A 217 21.08 9.25 4.70
C ASP A 217 21.09 8.63 6.10
N ILE A 218 22.24 8.12 6.57
CA ILE A 218 22.39 7.64 7.97
C ILE A 218 22.00 8.75 8.97
N LEU A 219 22.51 9.97 8.75
CA LEU A 219 22.16 11.13 9.57
C LEU A 219 20.68 11.48 9.44
N GLY A 220 20.13 11.51 8.22
CA GLY A 220 18.72 11.81 7.97
C GLY A 220 17.77 10.85 8.68
N VAL A 221 18.00 9.54 8.55
CA VAL A 221 17.20 8.52 9.22
C VAL A 221 17.33 8.62 10.74
N SER A 222 18.55 8.81 11.25
CA SER A 222 18.79 8.92 12.69
C SER A 222 18.09 10.15 13.30
N MET A 223 18.21 11.30 12.65
CA MET A 223 17.56 12.54 13.10
C MET A 223 16.04 12.41 13.13
N LEU A 224 15.43 11.87 12.07
CA LEU A 224 13.98 11.63 12.04
C LEU A 224 13.55 10.62 13.10
N ALA A 225 14.28 9.51 13.23
CA ALA A 225 13.96 8.48 14.22
C ALA A 225 13.98 9.04 15.65
N ILE A 226 14.98 9.85 16.00
CA ILE A 226 15.09 10.50 17.32
C ILE A 226 13.93 11.49 17.52
N SER A 227 13.69 12.37 16.55
CA SER A 227 12.61 13.36 16.64
C SER A 227 11.25 12.70 16.82
N SER A 228 10.98 11.66 16.03
CA SER A 228 9.73 10.92 16.08
C SER A 228 9.56 10.17 17.40
N HIS A 229 10.64 9.60 17.95
CA HIS A 229 10.64 9.01 19.29
C HIS A 229 10.26 10.04 20.36
N VAL A 230 10.93 11.21 20.37
CA VAL A 230 10.66 12.27 21.36
C VAL A 230 9.21 12.75 21.26
N TYR A 231 8.72 12.96 20.04
CA TYR A 231 7.34 13.36 19.79
C TYR A 231 6.36 12.31 20.30
N HIS A 232 6.45 11.05 19.88
CA HIS A 232 5.49 10.01 20.26
C HIS A 232 5.59 9.58 21.73
N SER A 233 6.79 9.58 22.31
CA SER A 233 7.01 9.27 23.73
C SER A 233 6.37 10.34 24.64
N ASN A 234 6.47 11.62 24.28
CA ASN A 234 5.80 12.69 25.02
C ASN A 234 4.27 12.50 25.01
N ILE A 235 3.70 12.23 23.84
CA ILE A 235 2.25 11.98 23.71
C ILE A 235 1.83 10.77 24.52
N TYR A 236 2.58 9.67 24.42
CA TYR A 236 2.33 8.46 25.18
C TYR A 236 2.29 8.73 26.69
N ASN A 237 3.28 9.44 27.23
CA ASN A 237 3.33 9.78 28.65
C ASN A 237 2.13 10.63 29.09
N LYS A 238 1.73 11.63 28.29
CA LYS A 238 0.54 12.45 28.57
C LYS A 238 -0.75 11.61 28.60
N LEU A 239 -0.90 10.68 27.65
CA LEU A 239 -2.07 9.80 27.56
C LEU A 239 -2.16 8.83 28.75
N ILE A 240 -1.04 8.27 29.22
CA ILE A 240 -1.02 7.41 30.41
C ILE A 240 -1.45 8.17 31.66
N HIS A 241 -1.04 9.43 31.77
CA HIS A 241 -1.40 10.29 32.89
C HIS A 241 -2.78 10.96 32.73
N LYS A 242 -3.58 10.59 31.72
CA LYS A 242 -4.93 11.12 31.44
C LYS A 242 -4.99 12.65 31.34
N ILE A 243 -3.93 13.27 30.85
CA ILE A 243 -3.90 14.70 30.57
C ILE A 243 -4.64 14.92 29.24
N ASP A 244 -5.65 15.80 29.23
CA ASP A 244 -6.38 16.15 28.00
C ASP A 244 -5.42 16.59 26.90
N TYR A 245 -5.61 16.00 25.71
CA TYR A 245 -4.63 16.04 24.65
C TYR A 245 -5.30 16.32 23.30
N ASP A 246 -5.24 17.59 22.89
CA ASP A 246 -5.57 18.01 21.52
C ASP A 246 -4.30 18.03 20.65
N LEU A 247 -4.46 17.59 19.40
CA LEU A 247 -3.41 17.55 18.39
C LEU A 247 -3.70 18.57 17.28
N PRO A 248 -2.70 19.37 16.86
CA PRO A 248 -1.65 19.93 17.70
C PRO A 248 -2.21 20.98 18.67
N ASN A 249 -1.64 21.09 19.87
CA ASN A 249 -1.92 22.13 20.85
C ASN A 249 -0.66 22.94 21.14
N LYS A 250 -0.78 24.07 21.85
CA LYS A 250 0.36 24.95 22.17
C LYS A 250 1.52 24.21 22.85
N ASP A 251 1.23 23.14 23.59
CA ASP A 251 2.22 22.36 24.35
C ASP A 251 2.93 21.28 23.55
N ASN A 252 2.50 20.98 22.32
CA ASN A 252 3.09 19.94 21.48
C ASN A 252 3.49 20.43 20.08
N ILE A 253 3.12 21.67 19.71
CA ILE A 253 3.30 22.19 18.37
C ILE A 253 4.77 22.28 17.95
N ILE A 254 5.68 22.57 18.90
CA ILE A 254 7.13 22.59 18.63
C ILE A 254 7.61 21.19 18.26
N LEU A 255 7.19 20.16 18.99
CA LEU A 255 7.59 18.78 18.70
C LEU A 255 6.99 18.29 17.38
N PHE A 256 5.76 18.69 17.08
CA PHE A 256 5.12 18.42 15.80
C PHE A 256 5.88 19.07 14.63
N VAL A 257 6.26 20.34 14.75
CA VAL A 257 7.04 21.05 13.72
C VAL A 257 8.43 20.45 13.56
N ASN A 258 9.07 20.07 14.67
CA ASN A 258 10.38 19.40 14.61
C ASN A 258 10.30 18.07 13.86
N ASP A 259 9.29 17.24 14.15
CA ASP A 259 9.08 15.97 13.45
C ASP A 259 8.85 16.20 11.94
N ALA A 260 8.00 17.15 11.58
CA ALA A 260 7.78 17.55 10.19
C ALA A 260 9.08 18.05 9.50
N LEU A 261 9.88 18.88 10.17
CA LEU A 261 11.17 19.34 9.66
C LEU A 261 12.10 18.16 9.38
N PHE A 262 12.20 17.21 10.32
CA PHE A 262 13.10 16.07 10.15
C PHE A 262 12.64 15.09 9.08
N ILE A 263 11.35 15.03 8.76
CA ILE A 263 10.85 14.31 7.56
C ILE A 263 11.42 14.96 6.29
N HIS A 264 11.30 16.29 6.15
CA HIS A 264 11.88 16.98 4.99
C HIS A 264 13.39 16.82 4.92
N MET A 265 14.10 16.97 6.05
CA MET A 265 15.55 16.81 6.11
C MET A 265 15.98 15.40 5.70
N ARG A 266 15.28 14.36 6.16
CA ARG A 266 15.56 12.99 5.76
C ARG A 266 15.39 12.80 4.25
N CYS A 267 14.29 13.27 3.67
CA CYS A 267 14.03 13.12 2.22
C CYS A 267 15.15 13.79 1.40
N ILE A 268 15.51 15.03 1.76
CA ILE A 268 16.60 15.77 1.14
C ILE A 268 17.92 14.98 1.23
N LEU A 269 18.27 14.50 2.41
CA LEU A 269 19.51 13.75 2.63
C LEU A 269 19.52 12.41 1.86
N GLY A 270 18.36 11.75 1.74
CA GLY A 270 18.19 10.56 0.92
C GLY A 270 18.43 10.83 -0.57
N ILE A 271 17.87 11.92 -1.12
CA ILE A 271 18.12 12.33 -2.52
C ILE A 271 19.58 12.74 -2.74
N ILE A 272 20.17 13.50 -1.82
CA ILE A 272 21.60 13.86 -1.90
C ILE A 272 22.47 12.60 -1.91
N THR A 273 22.13 11.60 -1.10
CA THR A 273 22.83 10.31 -1.09
C THR A 273 22.70 9.61 -2.43
N ASN A 274 21.50 9.48 -2.98
CA ASN A 274 21.26 8.78 -4.25
C ASN A 274 21.91 9.48 -5.45
N PHE A 275 22.00 10.81 -5.44
CA PHE A 275 22.59 11.62 -6.50
C PHE A 275 24.01 12.11 -6.20
N TYR A 276 24.68 11.57 -5.18
CA TYR A 276 25.97 12.09 -4.67
C TYR A 276 27.04 12.27 -5.75
N ASN A 277 27.16 11.31 -6.67
CA ASN A 277 28.16 11.32 -7.74
C ASN A 277 27.75 12.13 -8.98
N SER A 278 26.49 12.58 -9.05
CA SER A 278 25.94 13.26 -10.23
C SER A 278 24.76 14.15 -9.84
N ILE A 279 25.04 15.25 -9.15
CA ILE A 279 24.02 16.21 -8.77
C ILE A 279 23.46 16.86 -10.06
N SER A 280 22.18 16.61 -10.32
CA SER A 280 21.45 17.13 -11.47
C SER A 280 20.54 18.30 -11.08
N GLU A 281 20.06 19.05 -12.07
CA GLU A 281 19.06 20.12 -11.88
C GLU A 281 17.82 19.65 -11.11
N SER A 282 17.40 18.39 -11.31
CA SER A 282 16.29 17.78 -10.59
C SER A 282 16.48 17.73 -9.06
N VAL A 283 17.72 17.59 -8.57
CA VAL A 283 18.03 17.62 -7.14
C VAL A 283 17.80 19.03 -6.58
N TYR A 284 18.22 20.07 -7.30
CA TYR A 284 17.97 21.46 -6.91
C TYR A 284 16.48 21.82 -6.92
N ILE A 285 15.72 21.25 -7.87
CA ILE A 285 14.25 21.38 -7.90
C ILE A 285 13.64 20.72 -6.66
N SER A 286 14.05 19.49 -6.31
CA SER A 286 13.60 18.81 -5.08
C SER A 286 13.87 19.67 -3.84
N LEU A 287 15.12 20.12 -3.66
CA LEU A 287 15.50 21.02 -2.57
C LEU A 287 14.60 22.26 -2.50
N SER A 288 14.35 22.91 -3.63
CA SER A 288 13.49 24.10 -3.70
C SER A 288 12.06 23.80 -3.29
N ILE A 289 11.50 22.68 -3.76
CA ILE A 289 10.16 22.22 -3.38
C ILE A 289 10.09 21.97 -1.87
N HIS A 290 11.09 21.31 -1.29
CA HIS A 290 11.18 21.09 0.16
C HIS A 290 11.18 22.40 0.95
N PHE A 291 12.00 23.38 0.56
CA PHE A 291 12.06 24.67 1.25
C PHE A 291 10.74 25.45 1.15
N ILE A 292 10.10 25.46 -0.02
CA ILE A 292 8.80 26.11 -0.23
C ILE A 292 7.73 25.45 0.64
N CYS A 293 7.63 24.11 0.59
CA CYS A 293 6.66 23.37 1.37
C CYS A 293 6.89 23.50 2.88
N PHE A 294 8.14 23.49 3.33
CA PHE A 294 8.47 23.71 4.74
C PHE A 294 8.07 25.12 5.21
N TYR A 295 8.36 26.14 4.40
CA TYR A 295 7.94 27.51 4.67
C TYR A 295 6.41 27.64 4.77
N LEU A 296 5.67 27.05 3.82
CA LEU A 296 4.21 27.00 3.85
C LEU A 296 3.69 26.25 5.08
N GLY A 297 4.37 25.18 5.50
CA GLY A 297 4.07 24.44 6.72
C GLY A 297 4.21 25.29 7.98
N ILE A 298 5.29 26.08 8.08
CA ILE A 298 5.48 27.04 9.18
C ILE A 298 4.38 28.10 9.19
N LEU A 299 4.08 28.72 8.04
CA LEU A 299 3.02 29.71 7.95
C LEU A 299 1.68 29.16 8.43
N ASN A 300 1.34 27.94 8.02
CA ASN A 300 0.12 27.27 8.42
C ASN A 300 0.04 27.04 9.94
N VAL A 301 1.16 26.67 10.57
CA VAL A 301 1.29 26.58 12.03
C VAL A 301 1.08 27.94 12.72
N LEU A 302 1.70 29.00 12.18
CA LEU A 302 1.54 30.35 12.74
C LEU A 302 0.09 30.85 12.64
N TYR A 303 -0.61 30.58 11.53
CA TYR A 303 -2.03 30.91 11.39
C TYR A 303 -2.91 30.14 12.39
N LEU A 304 -2.61 28.86 12.63
CA LEU A 304 -3.31 28.07 13.66
C LEU A 304 -3.10 28.69 15.05
N MET A 305 -1.88 29.10 15.38
CA MET A 305 -1.57 29.72 16.67
C MET A 305 -2.26 31.08 16.89
N LYS A 306 -2.54 31.82 15.81
CA LYS A 306 -3.29 33.08 15.86
C LYS A 306 -4.80 32.89 16.00
N GLY A 307 -5.30 31.66 15.85
CA GLY A 307 -6.74 31.36 15.84
C GLY A 307 -7.42 31.67 14.51
N ASP A 308 -6.65 31.93 13.45
CA ASP A 308 -7.15 32.37 12.14
C ASP A 308 -7.62 31.20 11.27
N SER A 309 -7.21 29.96 11.57
CA SER A 309 -7.50 28.79 10.73
C SER A 309 -8.33 27.72 11.44
N ASN A 310 -9.30 27.17 10.71
CA ASN A 310 -10.00 25.95 11.12
C ASN A 310 -8.99 24.78 11.18
N ILE A 311 -8.99 24.01 12.27
CA ILE A 311 -8.12 22.84 12.48
C ILE A 311 -8.16 21.87 11.29
N HIS A 312 -9.32 21.64 10.67
CA HIS A 312 -9.40 20.79 9.47
C HIS A 312 -8.66 21.37 8.26
N HIS A 313 -8.70 22.69 8.11
CA HIS A 313 -7.99 23.37 7.03
C HIS A 313 -6.48 23.30 7.23
N PHE A 314 -6.05 23.49 8.48
CA PHE A 314 -4.67 23.32 8.90
C PHE A 314 -4.13 21.93 8.51
N TYR A 315 -4.83 20.86 8.89
CA TYR A 315 -4.40 19.50 8.59
C TYR A 315 -4.29 19.22 7.09
N LYS A 316 -5.27 19.68 6.31
CA LYS A 316 -5.26 19.49 4.85
C LYS A 316 -4.03 20.11 4.20
N TYR A 317 -3.74 21.37 4.51
CA TYR A 317 -2.59 22.07 3.92
C TYR A 317 -1.25 21.56 4.44
N HIS A 318 -1.16 21.26 5.74
CA HIS A 318 0.05 20.72 6.32
C HIS A 318 0.39 19.38 5.69
N ASN A 319 -0.57 18.45 5.60
CA ASN A 319 -0.37 17.16 4.95
C ASN A 319 0.03 17.33 3.48
N LEU A 320 -0.59 18.24 2.73
CA LEU A 320 -0.22 18.49 1.33
C LEU A 320 1.22 19.00 1.20
N ALA A 321 1.64 19.92 2.08
CA ALA A 321 3.01 20.40 2.14
C ALA A 321 4.01 19.28 2.50
N MET A 322 3.62 18.31 3.32
CA MET A 322 4.45 17.15 3.65
C MET A 322 4.53 16.14 2.49
N PHE A 323 3.42 15.86 1.81
CA PHE A 323 3.35 14.79 0.78
C PHE A 323 3.93 15.19 -0.57
N MET A 324 3.75 16.43 -1.01
CA MET A 324 4.17 16.83 -2.36
C MET A 324 5.68 16.65 -2.62
N PRO A 325 6.59 17.10 -1.71
CA PRO A 325 8.01 16.89 -1.89
C PRO A 325 8.38 15.40 -1.88
N TYR A 326 7.78 14.62 -0.97
CA TYR A 326 8.01 13.19 -0.87
C TYR A 326 7.64 12.41 -2.14
N ILE A 327 6.52 12.76 -2.79
CA ILE A 327 6.11 12.14 -4.08
C ILE A 327 7.16 12.43 -5.16
N TYR A 328 7.64 13.68 -5.24
CA TYR A 328 8.65 14.06 -6.20
C TYR A 328 9.99 13.33 -5.95
N ASP A 329 10.42 13.25 -4.69
CA ASP A 329 11.62 12.54 -4.29
C ASP A 329 11.52 11.03 -4.58
N SER A 330 10.36 10.42 -4.32
CA SER A 330 10.09 9.02 -4.67
C SER A 330 10.24 8.77 -6.18
N TYR A 331 9.78 9.71 -7.01
CA TYR A 331 9.95 9.65 -8.46
C TYR A 331 11.42 9.77 -8.86
N LEU A 332 12.15 10.74 -8.30
CA LEU A 332 13.59 10.89 -8.57
C LEU A 332 14.39 9.66 -8.15
N PHE A 333 14.04 9.07 -7.00
CA PHE A 333 14.64 7.84 -6.52
C PHE A 333 14.42 6.68 -7.49
N ALA A 334 13.17 6.49 -7.96
CA ALA A 334 12.82 5.45 -8.92
C ALA A 334 13.60 5.55 -10.24
N LEU A 335 13.88 6.77 -10.72
CA LEU A 335 14.65 6.99 -11.96
C LEU A 335 16.12 6.56 -11.86
N ARG A 336 16.70 6.55 -10.66
CA ARG A 336 18.12 6.26 -10.43
C ARG A 336 18.39 4.85 -9.92
N THR A 337 17.35 4.09 -9.64
CA THR A 337 17.41 2.82 -8.92
C THR A 337 17.11 1.65 -9.86
N PRO A 338 17.84 0.52 -9.77
CA PRO A 338 17.53 -0.68 -10.54
C PRO A 338 16.09 -1.16 -10.32
N ILE A 339 15.49 -1.78 -11.33
CA ILE A 339 14.06 -2.10 -11.34
C ILE A 339 13.67 -3.07 -10.21
N GLU A 340 14.60 -3.94 -9.82
CA GLU A 340 14.46 -4.91 -8.73
C GLU A 340 14.23 -4.25 -7.37
N VAL A 341 14.68 -3.00 -7.21
CA VAL A 341 14.51 -2.19 -6.00
C VAL A 341 13.41 -1.14 -6.20
N THR A 342 13.28 -0.58 -7.41
CA THR A 342 12.26 0.44 -7.73
C THR A 342 10.84 -0.11 -7.61
N VAL A 343 10.57 -1.32 -8.10
CA VAL A 343 9.22 -1.92 -8.04
C VAL A 343 8.74 -2.11 -6.59
N PRO A 344 9.48 -2.80 -5.69
CA PRO A 344 9.03 -2.93 -4.31
C PRO A 344 8.98 -1.58 -3.57
N PHE A 345 9.89 -0.64 -3.88
CA PHE A 345 9.86 0.72 -3.32
C PHE A 345 8.57 1.48 -3.67
N LEU A 346 8.22 1.55 -4.96
CA LEU A 346 6.99 2.22 -5.41
C LEU A 346 5.74 1.54 -4.87
N LEU A 347 5.77 0.22 -4.71
CA LEU A 347 4.67 -0.51 -4.11
C LEU A 347 4.45 -0.10 -2.65
N ILE A 348 5.51 0.02 -1.85
CA ILE A 348 5.43 0.50 -0.46
C ILE A 348 4.84 1.91 -0.41
N ASN A 349 5.29 2.79 -1.30
CA ASN A 349 4.77 4.16 -1.36
C ASN A 349 3.29 4.18 -1.73
N THR A 350 2.87 3.24 -2.57
CA THR A 350 1.44 3.10 -2.89
C THR A 350 0.65 2.55 -1.70
N ILE A 351 1.19 1.59 -0.94
CA ILE A 351 0.58 1.11 0.31
C ILE A 351 0.45 2.26 1.33
N ILE A 352 1.48 3.11 1.46
CA ILE A 352 1.45 4.33 2.28
C ILE A 352 0.26 5.21 1.87
N VAL A 353 0.13 5.52 0.58
CA VAL A 353 -0.98 6.32 0.05
C VAL A 353 -2.34 5.69 0.36
N ILE A 354 -2.48 4.37 0.18
CA ILE A 354 -3.73 3.66 0.51
C ILE A 354 -4.06 3.78 2.00
N ILE A 355 -3.08 3.58 2.89
CA ILE A 355 -3.26 3.71 4.34
C ILE A 355 -3.73 5.12 4.73
N ILE A 356 -3.15 6.15 4.11
CA ILE A 356 -3.51 7.55 4.39
C ILE A 356 -4.89 7.88 3.83
N ALA A 357 -5.17 7.51 2.57
CA ALA A 357 -6.40 7.90 1.88
C ALA A 357 -7.65 7.20 2.41
N THR A 358 -7.53 5.94 2.81
CA THR A 358 -8.68 5.11 3.19
C THR A 358 -8.95 5.12 4.70
N GLU A 359 -8.09 5.80 5.45
CA GLU A 359 -7.96 5.76 6.90
C GLU A 359 -8.42 4.41 7.52
N PRO A 360 -7.93 3.24 7.03
CA PRO A 360 -8.58 1.98 7.34
C PRO A 360 -8.44 1.67 8.84
N PHE A 361 -7.34 2.03 9.48
CA PHE A 361 -7.06 1.69 10.87
C PHE A 361 -7.18 2.85 11.87
N TYR A 362 -7.77 4.00 11.49
CA TYR A 362 -7.78 5.22 12.30
C TYR A 362 -6.38 5.55 12.88
N LYS A 363 -6.19 5.43 14.19
CA LYS A 363 -4.94 5.74 14.92
C LYS A 363 -3.81 4.75 14.62
N LEU A 364 -4.12 3.55 14.15
CA LEU A 364 -3.14 2.59 13.67
C LEU A 364 -2.62 2.88 12.26
N ASN A 365 -3.28 3.75 11.48
CA ASN A 365 -2.74 4.15 10.16
C ASN A 365 -1.37 4.77 10.33
N HIS A 366 -1.22 5.54 11.40
CA HIS A 366 0.03 6.14 11.78
C HIS A 366 1.09 5.06 12.10
N VAL A 367 0.75 4.01 12.84
CA VAL A 367 1.66 2.88 13.10
C VAL A 367 2.03 2.14 11.81
N ALA A 368 1.04 1.81 10.98
CA ALA A 368 1.24 1.12 9.71
C ALA A 368 2.11 1.95 8.75
N PHE A 369 1.90 3.27 8.71
CA PHE A 369 2.74 4.22 8.00
C PHE A 369 4.20 4.13 8.46
N HIS A 370 4.46 4.17 9.78
CA HIS A 370 5.82 4.02 10.32
C HIS A 370 6.47 2.67 9.96
N PHE A 371 5.71 1.58 9.95
CA PHE A 371 6.22 0.29 9.48
C PHE A 371 6.54 0.31 7.98
N CYS A 372 5.69 0.90 7.15
CA CYS A 372 5.99 1.08 5.73
C CYS A 372 7.26 1.93 5.52
N LEU A 373 7.44 3.00 6.30
CA LEU A 373 8.67 3.82 6.25
C LEU A 373 9.93 3.01 6.61
N ILE A 374 9.86 2.07 7.57
CA ILE A 374 10.98 1.18 7.89
C ILE A 374 11.35 0.33 6.66
N ILE A 375 10.35 -0.27 6.00
CA ILE A 375 10.58 -1.09 4.80
C ILE A 375 11.06 -0.22 3.63
N GLU A 376 10.54 0.99 3.48
CA GLU A 376 11.03 1.97 2.50
C GLU A 376 12.50 2.31 2.76
N THR A 377 12.89 2.55 4.02
CA THR A 377 14.29 2.77 4.43
C THR A 377 15.20 1.64 3.95
N TYR A 378 14.76 0.40 4.12
CA TYR A 378 15.50 -0.78 3.68
C TYR A 378 15.78 -0.75 2.17
N TYR A 379 14.79 -0.45 1.33
CA TYR A 379 14.98 -0.36 -0.12
C TYR A 379 15.81 0.86 -0.53
N ILE A 380 15.70 1.98 0.18
CA ILE A 380 16.58 3.15 -0.01
C ILE A 380 18.04 2.76 0.26
N CYS A 381 18.30 2.04 1.36
CA CYS A 381 19.65 1.58 1.70
C CYS A 381 20.24 0.66 0.62
N ILE A 382 19.44 -0.27 0.10
CA ILE A 382 19.89 -1.17 -0.96
C ILE A 382 20.22 -0.38 -2.22
N SER A 383 19.33 0.52 -2.66
CA SER A 383 19.56 1.33 -3.86
C SER A 383 20.85 2.15 -3.75
N ASN A 384 21.03 2.85 -2.63
CA ASN A 384 22.18 3.71 -2.41
C ASN A 384 23.52 2.95 -2.35
N ASN A 385 23.51 1.65 -2.05
CA ASN A 385 24.68 0.78 -2.16
C ASN A 385 24.93 0.29 -3.61
N LEU A 386 23.91 0.29 -4.47
CA LEU A 386 24.01 -0.13 -5.87
C LEU A 386 24.37 1.02 -6.83
N THR A 387 24.03 2.27 -6.47
CA THR A 387 24.36 3.50 -7.20
C THR A 387 25.69 4.10 -6.76
#